data_AF-A0AAV9BVF0-F1
#
_entry.id   AF-A0AAV9BVF0-F1
#
_cell.length_a   1.000
_cell.length_b   1.000
_cell.length_c   1.000
_cell.angle_alpha   90.00
_cell.angle_beta   90.00
_cell.angle_gamma   90.00
#
_symmetry.space_group_name_H-M   'P 1'
#
loop_
_entity.id
_entity.type
_entity.pdbx_description
1 polymer ?
#
loop_
_entity_poly.entity_id
_entity_poly.type
_entity_poly.pdbx_seq_one_letter_code
_entity_poly.pdbx_strand_id
1 'polypeptide(L)'
;MPRDKGKIWEHCERVGTGNKIKCKYCKEEFSCSIARMKFHLGGKVGKDIKVCNAVPDSVQTIARGLIEEAGKKGKKCGSENISSSSGLGSQTTNLIDLSVEEHDRQIRGVYQSTVSTLIRKKEKEAADLAIGRFFIANNIAFNVARSSEFINAIGAVANHGPGYKPPSSETIRTKLLCDLKEEATEYVNVIKSSWVETGCTIMSDGWKDQRNRNHINLLASSIKGTVFLCSETTEGKVKDAKYLADFILRGIDEHVGRENVVQVVTDNASNYNAAGYILEAQMPHAFKTNCAAHCLDLILEDIDREILKVRVTIHKARDIKNFIYKSTHVLDCMRSFTKGKELKRPASTRFATNFLMLESIINLEQSLRFMVASNEWRALSQTKTVDGKEVSYIIQDTLFWEDGREIIAVIAPLVKVLRMVDSEGATLGYVYEAMDRAKEAISKYYDGVSVKYEPYWNIIDKRWADNLHHPIHAIAALLNPHLYYDKIVKHDEETSKGIALVLQQMLTTEVEKGAFSSQMMDNIAFESNIFSSFGKLAIHSRHPSMVYFKTHYSLLFFFFILHKTSINSLFYIM
;
A
#
# COMPACT_ATOMS: atom_id res chain seq x y z
N MET A 1 16.30 -12.68 -14.71
CA MET A 1 17.16 -11.49 -14.93
C MET A 1 18.63 -11.89 -14.82
N PRO A 2 19.51 -11.48 -15.75
CA PRO A 2 20.95 -11.74 -15.66
C PRO A 2 21.57 -10.94 -14.50
N ARG A 3 22.57 -11.51 -13.81
CA ARG A 3 23.26 -10.89 -12.66
C ARG A 3 24.05 -9.65 -13.08
N ASP A 4 23.95 -8.56 -12.29
CA ASP A 4 24.69 -7.27 -12.38
C ASP A 4 26.22 -7.42 -12.57
N LYS A 5 26.65 -7.76 -13.77
CA LYS A 5 28.00 -7.44 -14.26
C LYS A 5 27.94 -5.98 -14.73
N GLY A 6 28.50 -5.04 -13.98
CA GLY A 6 28.54 -3.65 -14.47
C GLY A 6 29.39 -2.70 -13.64
N LYS A 7 28.85 -2.17 -12.55
CA LYS A 7 29.35 -0.92 -11.95
C LYS A 7 30.79 -0.94 -11.43
N ILE A 8 31.30 -2.06 -10.92
CA ILE A 8 32.69 -2.12 -10.39
C ILE A 8 33.72 -2.31 -11.50
N TRP A 9 33.34 -2.93 -12.62
CA TRP A 9 34.27 -3.14 -13.75
C TRP A 9 34.58 -1.83 -14.48
N GLU A 10 33.75 -0.79 -14.33
CA GLU A 10 34.07 0.55 -14.83
C GLU A 10 35.34 1.13 -14.16
N HIS A 11 35.66 0.67 -12.95
CA HIS A 11 36.74 1.17 -12.10
C HIS A 11 37.96 0.24 -12.01
N CYS A 12 37.93 -0.92 -12.70
CA CYS A 12 38.96 -1.95 -12.64
C CYS A 12 39.23 -2.54 -14.03
N GLU A 13 40.39 -3.16 -14.22
CA GLU A 13 40.77 -3.84 -15.46
C GLU A 13 41.20 -5.27 -15.16
N ARG A 14 40.89 -6.20 -16.06
CA ARG A 14 41.30 -7.60 -15.91
C ARG A 14 42.67 -7.78 -16.57
N VAL A 15 43.62 -8.38 -15.86
CA VAL A 15 44.99 -8.57 -16.36
C VAL A 15 45.24 -10.04 -16.66
N GLY A 16 45.40 -10.36 -17.95
CA GLY A 16 45.68 -11.73 -18.43
C GLY A 16 44.51 -12.71 -18.29
N THR A 17 44.82 -14.00 -18.41
CA THR A 17 43.84 -15.12 -18.41
C THR A 17 43.46 -15.63 -17.01
N GLY A 18 43.90 -14.95 -15.94
CA GLY A 18 43.64 -15.32 -14.53
C GLY A 18 42.66 -14.42 -13.79
N ASN A 19 42.53 -14.62 -12.47
CA ASN A 19 41.76 -13.75 -11.56
C ASN A 19 42.57 -12.53 -11.07
N LYS A 20 43.46 -12.00 -11.92
CA LYS A 20 44.19 -10.76 -11.61
C LYS A 20 43.36 -9.56 -12.06
N ILE A 21 43.14 -8.62 -11.15
CA ILE A 21 42.38 -7.40 -11.35
C ILE A 21 43.25 -6.21 -10.96
N LYS A 22 43.38 -5.24 -11.86
CA LYS A 22 44.11 -4.00 -11.67
C LYS A 22 43.17 -2.86 -11.32
N CYS A 23 43.52 -2.08 -10.30
CA CYS A 23 42.78 -0.88 -9.95
C CYS A 23 43.14 0.27 -10.90
N LYS A 24 42.14 0.97 -11.45
CA LYS A 24 42.40 2.11 -12.35
C LYS A 24 43.00 3.34 -11.64
N TYR A 25 42.88 3.43 -10.32
CA TYR A 25 43.31 4.58 -9.51
C TYR A 25 44.73 4.41 -8.95
N CYS A 26 44.98 3.41 -8.09
CA CYS A 26 46.32 3.18 -7.54
C CYS A 26 47.25 2.37 -8.47
N LYS A 27 46.73 1.85 -9.58
CA LYS A 27 47.46 1.00 -10.55
C LYS A 27 48.02 -0.32 -9.98
N GLU A 28 47.72 -0.66 -8.73
CA GLU A 28 48.11 -1.94 -8.13
C GLU A 28 47.29 -3.11 -8.70
N GLU A 29 47.95 -4.26 -8.80
CA GLU A 29 47.36 -5.51 -9.32
C GLU A 29 47.10 -6.50 -8.19
N PHE A 30 45.89 -7.04 -8.14
CA PHE A 30 45.44 -7.96 -7.10
C PHE A 30 44.98 -9.27 -7.69
N SER A 31 45.46 -10.39 -7.14
CA SER A 31 44.90 -11.71 -7.46
C SER A 31 43.67 -11.98 -6.59
N CYS A 32 42.53 -11.39 -6.94
CA CYS A 32 41.33 -11.42 -6.12
C CYS A 32 40.02 -11.47 -6.94
N SER A 33 38.92 -11.79 -6.26
CA SER A 33 37.59 -11.71 -6.87
C SER A 33 37.10 -10.26 -6.94
N ILE A 34 36.15 -10.00 -7.85
CA ILE A 34 35.49 -8.68 -7.96
C ILE A 34 34.79 -8.26 -6.66
N ALA A 35 34.37 -9.21 -5.83
CA ALA A 35 33.77 -8.95 -4.53
C ALA A 35 34.78 -8.39 -3.53
N ARG A 36 36.05 -8.84 -3.56
CA ARG A 36 37.13 -8.26 -2.76
C ARG A 36 37.52 -6.87 -3.28
N MET A 37 37.49 -6.68 -4.60
CA MET A 37 37.80 -5.39 -5.22
C MET A 37 36.85 -4.25 -4.78
N LYS A 38 35.59 -4.57 -4.43
CA LYS A 38 34.66 -3.60 -3.81
C LYS A 38 35.20 -3.00 -2.52
N PHE A 39 35.89 -3.78 -1.69
CA PHE A 39 36.45 -3.31 -0.41
C PHE A 39 37.68 -2.42 -0.63
N HIS A 40 38.51 -2.76 -1.62
CA HIS A 40 39.64 -1.94 -2.07
C HIS A 40 39.15 -0.55 -2.53
N LEU A 41 38.12 -0.50 -3.37
CA LEU A 41 37.55 0.76 -3.86
C LEU A 41 36.70 1.50 -2.84
N GLY A 42 36.04 0.80 -1.91
CA GLY A 42 35.16 1.38 -0.91
C GLY A 42 35.87 1.94 0.33
N GLY A 43 37.21 1.84 0.39
CA GLY A 43 37.99 2.35 1.53
C GLY A 43 37.69 1.67 2.87
N LYS A 44 37.09 0.47 2.85
CA LYS A 44 36.66 -0.25 4.06
C LYS A 44 37.66 -1.33 4.42
N VAL A 45 38.27 -1.21 5.61
CA VAL A 45 39.22 -2.21 6.12
C VAL A 45 38.48 -3.51 6.40
N GLY A 46 38.83 -4.57 5.66
CA GLY A 46 38.25 -5.91 5.79
C GLY A 46 38.54 -6.80 4.58
N LYS A 47 38.43 -8.12 4.73
CA LYS A 47 38.62 -9.14 3.66
C LYS A 47 40.05 -9.30 3.10
N ASP A 48 41.07 -8.88 3.83
CA ASP A 48 42.51 -9.04 3.49
C ASP A 48 42.89 -8.46 2.11
N ILE A 49 42.42 -7.25 1.82
CA ILE A 49 42.81 -6.48 0.65
C ILE A 49 43.21 -5.06 1.05
N LYS A 50 44.32 -4.57 0.53
CA LYS A 50 44.78 -3.20 0.76
C LYS A 50 43.71 -2.22 0.27
N VAL A 51 43.47 -1.12 0.99
CA VAL A 51 42.52 -0.08 0.55
C VAL A 51 43.19 0.89 -0.43
N CYS A 52 42.41 1.45 -1.36
CA CYS A 52 42.91 2.45 -2.29
C CYS A 52 42.58 3.86 -1.80
N ASN A 53 43.61 4.63 -1.46
CA ASN A 53 43.47 6.03 -1.06
C ASN A 53 43.34 6.99 -2.25
N ALA A 54 43.52 6.51 -3.48
CA ALA A 54 43.44 7.31 -4.71
C ALA A 54 42.05 7.31 -5.39
N VAL A 55 41.04 6.68 -4.78
CA VAL A 55 39.68 6.59 -5.35
C VAL A 55 38.87 7.83 -4.99
N PRO A 56 38.21 8.50 -5.95
CA PRO A 56 37.30 9.62 -5.68
C PRO A 56 36.13 9.25 -4.77
N ASP A 57 35.69 10.18 -3.92
CA ASP A 57 34.63 9.95 -2.92
C ASP A 57 33.31 9.45 -3.53
N SER A 58 32.97 9.91 -4.74
CA SER A 58 31.79 9.45 -5.49
C SER A 58 31.84 7.95 -5.78
N VAL A 59 33.02 7.43 -6.15
CA VAL A 59 33.25 6.02 -6.46
C VAL A 59 33.36 5.18 -5.18
N GLN A 60 33.98 5.73 -4.13
CA GLN A 60 33.99 5.06 -2.81
C GLN A 60 32.57 4.86 -2.27
N THR A 61 31.70 5.86 -2.42
CA THR A 61 30.30 5.81 -1.97
C THR A 61 29.52 4.73 -2.72
N ILE A 62 29.68 4.63 -4.04
CA ILE A 62 29.08 3.56 -4.85
C ILE A 62 29.58 2.18 -4.40
N ALA A 63 30.90 2.04 -4.19
CA ALA A 63 31.49 0.78 -3.76
C ALA A 63 31.00 0.36 -2.36
N ARG A 64 30.84 1.31 -1.42
CA ARG A 64 30.27 1.07 -0.08
C ARG A 64 28.82 0.62 -0.14
N GLY A 65 27.97 1.28 -0.92
CA GLY A 65 26.57 0.87 -1.12
C GLY A 65 26.46 -0.56 -1.65
N LEU A 66 27.31 -0.93 -2.60
CA LEU A 66 27.35 -2.29 -3.16
C LEU A 66 27.85 -3.37 -2.18
N ILE A 67 28.61 -3.00 -1.14
CA ILE A 67 29.00 -3.90 -0.05
C ILE A 67 27.80 -4.13 0.88
N GLU A 68 27.04 -3.08 1.18
CA GLU A 68 25.88 -3.14 2.09
C GLU A 68 24.71 -3.91 1.48
N GLU A 69 24.44 -3.73 0.19
CA GLU A 69 23.42 -4.50 -0.54
C GLU A 69 23.72 -6.00 -0.56
N ALA A 70 25.00 -6.37 -0.71
CA ALA A 70 25.41 -7.77 -0.66
C ALA A 70 25.21 -8.38 0.75
N GLY A 71 25.39 -7.58 1.80
CA GLY A 71 25.12 -7.99 3.19
C GLY A 71 23.63 -8.26 3.46
N LYS A 72 22.73 -7.53 2.80
CA LYS A 72 21.27 -7.71 2.94
C LYS A 72 20.74 -8.97 2.21
N LYS A 73 21.38 -9.40 1.11
CA LYS A 73 21.00 -10.61 0.36
C LYS A 73 21.40 -11.94 1.03
N GLY A 74 22.31 -11.93 2.00
CA GLY A 74 22.76 -13.13 2.73
C GLY A 74 21.85 -13.63 3.86
N LYS A 75 20.75 -12.94 4.15
CA LYS A 75 19.78 -13.28 5.23
C LYS A 75 18.37 -13.49 4.66
N LYS A 76 18.16 -14.56 3.87
CA LYS A 76 16.83 -15.08 3.52
C LYS A 76 16.88 -16.58 3.17
N CYS A 77 15.98 -17.34 3.82
CA CYS A 77 15.61 -18.75 3.66
C CYS A 77 16.60 -19.85 4.10
N GLY A 78 16.46 -20.31 5.34
CA GLY A 78 16.48 -21.72 5.70
C GLY A 78 15.12 -22.06 6.33
N SER A 79 14.24 -22.69 5.56
CA SER A 79 12.98 -23.25 6.04
C SER A 79 13.24 -24.68 6.51
N GLU A 80 13.25 -24.90 7.83
CA GLU A 80 13.20 -26.24 8.40
C GLU A 80 11.75 -26.59 8.74
N ASN A 81 11.29 -27.67 8.10
CA ASN A 81 10.06 -28.37 8.43
C ASN A 81 10.26 -29.10 9.77
N ILE A 82 9.35 -28.88 10.70
CA ILE A 82 9.12 -29.78 11.84
C ILE A 82 7.91 -30.64 11.46
N SER A 83 8.13 -31.95 11.33
CA SER A 83 7.09 -32.95 11.43
C SER A 83 7.42 -33.90 12.58
N SER A 84 6.48 -34.06 13.50
CA SER A 84 6.51 -35.03 14.59
C SER A 84 5.50 -36.15 14.30
N SER A 85 6.05 -37.32 13.95
CA SER A 85 5.68 -38.70 14.29
C SER A 85 4.22 -39.11 14.59
N SER A 86 3.73 -40.12 13.85
CA SER A 86 3.33 -41.48 14.33
C SER A 86 2.75 -42.26 13.14
N GLY A 87 3.42 -43.28 12.60
CA GLY A 87 3.26 -44.73 12.90
C GLY A 87 2.15 -45.34 12.02
N LEU A 88 2.23 -46.48 11.31
CA LEU A 88 3.06 -47.68 11.21
C LEU A 88 2.71 -48.34 9.83
N GLY A 89 3.60 -49.13 9.22
CA GLY A 89 3.16 -50.15 8.24
C GLY A 89 4.06 -50.42 7.02
N SER A 90 5.17 -51.11 7.26
CA SER A 90 5.94 -52.05 6.40
C SER A 90 5.41 -52.39 4.98
N GLN A 91 6.26 -52.24 3.94
CA GLN A 91 6.94 -53.34 3.21
C GLN A 91 7.80 -52.80 2.03
N THR A 92 9.12 -53.04 2.11
CA THR A 92 10.07 -53.55 1.07
C THR A 92 9.71 -53.40 -0.42
N THR A 93 10.57 -53.01 -1.38
CA THR A 93 12.05 -53.01 -1.55
C THR A 93 12.40 -52.34 -2.89
N ASN A 94 13.64 -51.83 -3.00
CA ASN A 94 14.49 -51.48 -4.17
C ASN A 94 15.11 -50.09 -3.91
N LEU A 95 16.25 -49.90 -3.22
CA LEU A 95 17.63 -50.31 -3.59
C LEU A 95 17.79 -50.21 -5.11
N ILE A 96 18.32 -49.14 -5.69
CA ILE A 96 19.71 -48.65 -5.63
C ILE A 96 19.70 -47.18 -6.13
N ASP A 97 20.21 -46.23 -5.36
CA ASP A 97 21.24 -45.24 -5.79
C ASP A 97 21.57 -44.30 -4.61
N LEU A 98 22.17 -44.87 -3.56
CA LEU A 98 22.79 -44.14 -2.45
C LEU A 98 24.31 -44.16 -2.69
N SER A 99 24.85 -43.19 -3.43
CA SER A 99 26.32 -43.01 -3.48
C SER A 99 26.84 -41.61 -3.89
N VAL A 100 26.01 -40.57 -4.02
CA VAL A 100 26.52 -39.25 -4.51
C VAL A 100 26.45 -38.10 -3.50
N GLU A 101 25.79 -38.24 -2.34
CA GLU A 101 25.65 -37.10 -1.39
C GLU A 101 26.57 -37.16 -0.15
N GLU A 102 27.35 -38.22 0.04
CA GLU A 102 28.26 -38.34 1.19
C GLU A 102 29.67 -37.78 0.96
N HIS A 103 30.02 -37.33 -0.25
CA HIS A 103 31.39 -36.87 -0.55
C HIS A 103 31.61 -35.35 -0.57
N ASP A 104 30.55 -34.51 -0.50
CA ASP A 104 30.70 -33.04 -0.59
C ASP A 104 30.71 -32.32 0.79
N ARG A 105 30.72 -33.09 1.90
CA ARG A 105 30.90 -32.53 3.26
C ARG A 105 32.34 -32.46 3.75
N GLN A 106 33.31 -32.97 2.98
CA GLN A 106 34.68 -33.14 3.48
C GLN A 106 35.73 -32.19 2.88
N ILE A 107 35.32 -31.13 2.16
CA ILE A 107 36.23 -30.05 1.75
C ILE A 107 35.56 -28.67 1.90
N ARG A 108 35.13 -28.34 3.11
CA ARG A 108 35.03 -26.93 3.55
C ARG A 108 35.87 -26.79 4.80
N GLY A 109 37.02 -26.12 4.67
CA GLY A 109 37.92 -25.85 5.77
C GLY A 109 37.13 -25.36 6.98
N VAL A 110 37.29 -26.08 8.09
CA VAL A 110 36.72 -25.76 9.39
C VAL A 110 37.36 -24.45 9.85
N TYR A 111 36.75 -23.33 9.51
CA TYR A 111 36.97 -22.11 10.27
C TYR A 111 36.25 -22.32 11.60
N GLN A 112 37.04 -22.60 12.64
CA GLN A 112 36.56 -22.61 14.01
C GLN A 112 35.88 -21.25 14.28
N SER A 113 34.58 -21.26 14.56
CA SER A 113 33.91 -20.05 15.03
C SER A 113 34.60 -19.64 16.33
N THR A 114 35.08 -18.39 16.40
CA THR A 114 35.70 -17.90 17.63
C THR A 114 34.71 -18.04 18.79
N VAL A 115 35.20 -18.32 20.00
CA VAL A 115 34.37 -18.42 21.21
C VAL A 115 33.48 -17.17 21.35
N SER A 116 34.01 -15.99 20.98
CA SER A 116 33.27 -14.72 20.93
C SER A 116 32.06 -14.72 19.98
N THR A 117 32.13 -15.42 18.85
CA THR A 117 31.02 -15.54 17.89
C THR A 117 29.93 -16.49 18.42
N LEU A 118 30.34 -17.56 19.10
CA LEU A 118 29.41 -18.51 19.73
C LEU A 118 28.68 -17.90 20.94
N ILE A 119 29.39 -17.12 21.77
CA ILE A 119 28.79 -16.41 22.91
C ILE A 119 27.76 -15.39 22.42
N ARG A 120 28.12 -14.54 21.44
CA ARG A 120 27.20 -13.57 20.85
C ARG A 120 25.97 -14.21 20.22
N LYS A 121 26.11 -15.40 19.62
CA LYS A 121 24.99 -16.16 19.07
C LYS A 121 24.04 -16.63 20.19
N LYS A 122 24.58 -17.18 21.28
CA LYS A 122 23.78 -17.61 22.45
C LYS A 122 23.10 -16.43 23.15
N GLU A 123 23.79 -15.31 23.32
CA GLU A 123 23.23 -14.08 23.92
C GLU A 123 22.08 -13.53 23.07
N LYS A 124 22.25 -13.53 21.75
CA LYS A 124 21.18 -13.16 20.82
C LYS A 124 19.98 -14.11 20.93
N GLU A 125 20.20 -15.42 20.93
CA GLU A 125 19.12 -16.41 21.07
C GLU A 125 18.36 -16.25 22.39
N ALA A 126 19.07 -15.95 23.49
CA ALA A 126 18.43 -15.65 24.77
C ALA A 126 17.59 -14.37 24.73
N ALA A 127 18.09 -13.31 24.09
CA ALA A 127 17.33 -12.07 23.89
C ALA A 127 16.09 -12.28 23.01
N ASP A 128 16.25 -12.99 21.89
CA ASP A 128 15.15 -13.34 20.99
C ASP A 128 14.06 -14.13 21.73
N LEU A 129 14.45 -15.10 22.57
CA LEU A 129 13.51 -15.88 23.38
C LEU A 129 12.79 -15.04 24.44
N ALA A 130 13.50 -14.10 25.09
CA ALA A 130 12.91 -13.19 26.07
C ALA A 130 11.88 -12.25 25.41
N ILE A 131 12.21 -11.68 24.25
CA ILE A 131 11.28 -10.87 23.45
C ILE A 131 10.07 -11.70 23.02
N GLY A 132 10.29 -12.93 22.54
CA GLY A 132 9.19 -13.83 22.15
C GLY A 132 8.25 -14.13 23.32
N ARG A 133 8.79 -14.38 24.52
CA ARG A 133 7.99 -14.57 25.74
C ARG A 133 7.21 -13.32 26.10
N PHE A 134 7.80 -12.13 25.98
CA PHE A 134 7.10 -10.86 26.24
C PHE A 134 5.87 -10.68 25.34
N PHE A 135 6.01 -10.96 24.05
CA PHE A 135 4.89 -10.88 23.11
C PHE A 135 3.78 -11.87 23.45
N ILE A 136 4.13 -13.15 23.65
CA ILE A 136 3.17 -14.23 23.88
C ILE A 136 2.45 -14.04 25.23
N ALA A 137 3.19 -13.73 26.30
CA ALA A 137 2.63 -13.60 27.64
C ALA A 137 1.69 -12.39 27.79
N ASN A 138 1.90 -11.33 27.02
CA ASN A 138 1.08 -10.11 27.07
C ASN A 138 0.10 -9.99 25.90
N ASN A 139 -0.08 -11.07 25.11
CA ASN A 139 -0.96 -11.10 23.94
C ASN A 139 -0.69 -9.94 22.95
N ILE A 140 0.58 -9.57 22.77
CA ILE A 140 0.97 -8.51 21.85
C ILE A 140 0.98 -9.08 20.44
N ALA A 141 0.30 -8.40 19.53
CA ALA A 141 0.23 -8.81 18.14
C ALA A 141 1.63 -8.88 17.50
N PHE A 142 1.93 -10.00 16.82
CA PHE A 142 3.28 -10.27 16.28
C PHE A 142 3.73 -9.25 15.20
N ASN A 143 2.81 -8.50 14.60
CA ASN A 143 3.14 -7.43 13.68
C ASN A 143 3.86 -6.25 14.37
N VAL A 144 3.69 -6.04 15.68
CA VAL A 144 4.40 -5.00 16.45
C VAL A 144 5.92 -5.19 16.39
N ALA A 145 6.41 -6.43 16.25
CA ALA A 145 7.85 -6.69 16.10
C ALA A 145 8.47 -6.07 14.83
N ARG A 146 7.63 -5.61 13.88
CA ARG A 146 8.05 -4.92 12.65
C ARG A 146 7.88 -3.41 12.72
N SER A 147 7.32 -2.85 13.80
CA SER A 147 7.12 -1.41 13.91
C SER A 147 8.46 -0.69 14.09
N SER A 148 8.56 0.53 13.54
CA SER A 148 9.72 1.41 13.77
C SER A 148 9.94 1.64 15.26
N GLU A 149 8.86 1.89 16.01
CA GLU A 149 8.93 2.16 17.45
C GLU A 149 9.50 0.99 18.25
N PHE A 150 9.12 -0.24 17.93
CA PHE A 150 9.69 -1.41 18.59
C PHE A 150 11.18 -1.57 18.28
N ILE A 151 11.55 -1.43 17.01
CA ILE A 151 12.95 -1.54 16.57
C ILE A 151 13.80 -0.43 17.22
N ASN A 152 13.28 0.81 17.26
CA ASN A 152 13.93 1.95 17.89
C ASN A 152 14.08 1.76 19.40
N ALA A 153 13.05 1.25 20.08
CA ALA A 153 13.11 0.94 21.51
C ALA A 153 14.19 -0.10 21.82
N ILE A 154 14.24 -1.21 21.07
CA ILE A 154 15.29 -2.23 21.23
C ILE A 154 16.68 -1.64 20.95
N GLY A 155 16.81 -0.81 19.91
CA GLY A 155 18.03 -0.09 19.58
C GLY A 155 18.48 0.85 20.70
N ALA A 156 17.55 1.62 21.29
CA ALA A 156 17.83 2.54 22.39
C ALA A 156 18.30 1.80 23.65
N VAL A 157 17.66 0.67 24.00
CA VAL A 157 18.08 -0.19 25.11
C VAL A 157 19.48 -0.77 24.85
N ALA A 158 19.74 -1.26 23.64
CA ALA A 158 21.04 -1.80 23.27
C ALA A 158 22.15 -0.74 23.31
N ASN A 159 21.85 0.49 22.87
CA ASN A 159 22.79 1.62 22.87
C ASN A 159 23.10 2.11 24.30
N HIS A 160 22.11 2.11 25.20
CA HIS A 160 22.35 2.40 26.61
C HIS A 160 23.26 1.33 27.25
N GLY A 161 23.07 0.07 26.86
CA GLY A 161 23.88 -1.04 27.34
C GLY A 161 23.56 -1.48 28.78
N PRO A 162 24.46 -2.26 29.41
CA PRO A 162 24.25 -2.82 30.74
C PRO A 162 23.92 -1.74 31.78
N GLY A 163 22.85 -1.95 32.56
CA GLY A 163 22.39 -1.01 33.58
C GLY A 163 21.09 -0.27 33.24
N TYR A 164 20.62 -0.37 31.99
CA TYR A 164 19.28 0.13 31.65
C TYR A 164 18.21 -0.56 32.51
N LYS A 165 17.28 0.25 33.05
CA LYS A 165 16.09 -0.22 33.74
C LYS A 165 14.85 0.27 32.98
N PRO A 166 13.91 -0.63 32.61
CA PRO A 166 12.67 -0.21 31.98
C PRO A 166 11.90 0.80 32.85
N PRO A 167 11.20 1.77 32.24
CA PRO A 167 10.34 2.69 32.98
C PRO A 167 9.19 1.94 33.65
N SER A 168 8.72 2.47 34.78
CA SER A 168 7.55 1.93 35.47
C SER A 168 6.25 2.24 34.71
N SER A 169 5.18 1.49 34.97
CA SER A 169 3.86 1.79 34.39
C SER A 169 3.38 3.21 34.72
N GLU A 170 3.72 3.72 35.90
CA GLU A 170 3.36 5.09 36.31
C GLU A 170 4.14 6.13 35.50
N THR A 171 5.44 5.88 35.31
CA THR A 171 6.30 6.74 34.48
C THR A 171 5.82 6.80 33.03
N ILE A 172 5.40 5.66 32.47
CA ILE A 172 4.86 5.59 31.10
C ILE A 172 3.57 6.40 30.98
N ARG A 173 2.60 6.17 31.87
CA ARG A 173 1.25 6.76 31.75
C ARG A 173 1.17 8.25 32.11
N THR A 174 2.18 8.77 32.82
CA THR A 174 2.22 10.18 33.24
C THR A 174 3.28 10.94 32.46
N LYS A 175 4.54 10.85 32.89
CA LYS A 175 5.64 11.63 32.34
C LYS A 175 5.87 11.36 30.86
N LEU A 176 6.14 10.10 30.48
CA LEU A 176 6.49 9.79 29.09
C LEU A 176 5.32 10.03 28.13
N LEU A 177 4.09 9.79 28.57
CA LEU A 177 2.91 10.12 27.77
C LEU A 177 2.79 11.64 27.53
N CYS A 178 3.06 12.47 28.54
CA CYS A 178 3.10 13.92 28.37
C CYS A 178 4.23 14.35 27.43
N ASP A 179 5.45 13.87 27.66
CA ASP A 179 6.62 14.20 26.82
C ASP A 179 6.37 13.83 25.34
N LEU A 180 5.86 12.62 25.07
CA LEU A 180 5.53 12.16 23.71
C LEU A 180 4.34 12.92 23.10
N LYS A 181 3.39 13.36 23.92
CA LYS A 181 2.27 14.21 23.46
C LYS A 181 2.78 15.59 23.04
N GLU A 182 3.72 16.16 23.77
CA GLU A 182 4.35 17.44 23.41
C GLU A 182 5.13 17.31 22.09
N GLU A 183 5.94 16.26 21.94
CA GLU A 183 6.66 15.96 20.70
C GLU A 183 5.68 15.81 19.50
N ALA A 184 4.61 15.05 19.67
CA ALA A 184 3.58 14.90 18.64
C ALA A 184 2.88 16.23 18.32
N THR A 185 2.66 17.08 19.34
CA THR A 185 2.04 18.40 19.17
C THR A 185 2.96 19.34 18.39
N GLU A 186 4.25 19.34 18.69
CA GLU A 186 5.24 20.14 17.95
C GLU A 186 5.31 19.70 16.48
N TYR A 187 5.37 18.39 16.23
CA TYR A 187 5.31 17.85 14.86
C TYR A 187 4.04 18.28 14.12
N VAL A 188 2.87 18.19 14.76
CA VAL A 188 1.61 18.65 14.17
C VAL A 188 1.65 20.15 13.87
N ASN A 189 2.19 20.98 14.78
CA ASN A 189 2.27 22.42 14.58
C ASN A 189 3.17 22.80 13.39
N VAL A 190 4.23 22.04 13.13
CA VAL A 190 5.06 22.20 11.92
C VAL A 190 4.26 21.94 10.64
N ILE A 191 3.35 20.95 10.65
CA ILE A 191 2.46 20.71 9.51
C ILE A 191 1.43 21.83 9.38
N LYS A 192 0.83 22.25 10.50
CA LYS A 192 -0.20 23.31 10.51
C LYS A 192 0.33 24.64 9.99
N SER A 193 1.55 25.03 10.39
CA SER A 193 2.16 26.28 9.95
C SER A 193 2.43 26.30 8.44
N SER A 194 2.57 25.14 7.80
CA SER A 194 2.75 25.05 6.36
C SER A 194 1.49 25.40 5.58
N TRP A 195 0.29 25.30 6.17
CA TRP A 195 -0.98 25.47 5.44
C TRP A 195 -1.17 26.89 4.89
N VAL A 196 -0.50 27.90 5.44
CA VAL A 196 -0.52 29.26 4.88
C VAL A 196 0.10 29.31 3.47
N GLU A 197 1.18 28.55 3.26
CA GLU A 197 1.86 28.46 1.95
C GLU A 197 1.28 27.34 1.08
N THR A 198 0.85 26.27 1.74
CA THR A 198 0.53 24.98 1.15
C THR A 198 -0.91 24.56 1.44
N GLY A 199 -1.91 25.44 1.48
CA GLY A 199 -3.31 25.16 1.86
C GLY A 199 -3.80 23.68 1.87
N CYS A 200 -4.59 23.30 2.84
CA CYS A 200 -4.95 21.90 3.07
C CYS A 200 -6.25 21.45 2.40
N THR A 201 -6.35 20.14 2.19
CA THR A 201 -7.59 19.44 1.88
C THR A 201 -8.24 18.97 3.17
N ILE A 202 -9.47 19.38 3.42
CA ILE A 202 -10.29 18.92 4.53
C ILE A 202 -10.99 17.64 4.13
N MET A 203 -10.92 16.63 4.99
CA MET A 203 -11.58 15.35 4.78
C MET A 203 -12.53 15.05 5.93
N SER A 204 -13.77 14.70 5.60
CA SER A 204 -14.77 14.31 6.58
C SER A 204 -15.40 12.97 6.21
N ASP A 205 -15.49 12.07 7.18
CA ASP A 205 -16.05 10.73 7.03
C ASP A 205 -16.79 10.29 8.28
N GLY A 206 -17.84 9.50 8.07
CA GLY A 206 -18.60 8.86 9.13
C GLY A 206 -18.10 7.44 9.42
N TRP A 207 -18.00 7.08 10.69
CA TRP A 207 -17.70 5.71 11.09
C TRP A 207 -18.53 5.27 12.30
N LYS A 208 -18.56 3.97 12.57
CA LYS A 208 -19.20 3.37 13.74
C LYS A 208 -18.14 2.77 14.65
N ASP A 209 -18.22 3.07 15.94
CA ASP A 209 -17.37 2.43 16.93
C ASP A 209 -17.82 1.00 17.26
N GLN A 210 -17.04 0.30 18.10
CA GLN A 210 -17.34 -1.07 18.52
C GLN A 210 -18.67 -1.22 19.30
N ARG A 211 -19.22 -0.11 19.81
CA ARG A 211 -20.52 -0.05 20.47
C ARG A 211 -21.64 0.35 19.51
N ASN A 212 -21.38 0.36 18.19
CA ASN A 212 -22.29 0.83 17.14
C ASN A 212 -22.68 2.30 17.24
N ARG A 213 -21.92 3.13 17.97
CA ARG A 213 -22.17 4.58 18.02
C ARG A 213 -21.59 5.22 16.77
N ASN A 214 -22.36 6.13 16.20
CA ASN A 214 -21.98 6.84 14.99
C ASN A 214 -21.09 8.05 15.34
N HIS A 215 -19.96 8.17 14.68
CA HIS A 215 -19.02 9.29 14.80
C HIS A 215 -18.80 9.95 13.44
N ILE A 216 -18.43 11.23 13.46
CA ILE A 216 -17.87 11.95 12.32
C ILE A 216 -16.46 12.38 12.69
N ASN A 217 -15.54 12.32 11.75
CA ASN A 217 -14.17 12.79 11.94
C ASN A 217 -13.86 13.92 10.97
N LEU A 218 -12.91 14.76 11.38
CA LEU A 218 -12.34 15.79 10.53
C LEU A 218 -10.82 15.64 10.50
N LEU A 219 -10.27 15.60 9.29
CA LEU A 219 -8.83 15.53 9.01
C LEU A 219 -8.45 16.68 8.09
N ALA A 220 -7.24 17.19 8.22
CA ALA A 220 -6.62 18.10 7.26
C ALA A 220 -5.39 17.43 6.66
N SER A 221 -5.31 17.36 5.33
CA SER A 221 -4.18 16.78 4.61
C SER A 221 -3.46 17.85 3.78
N SER A 222 -2.14 17.85 3.83
CA SER A 222 -1.27 18.67 2.99
C SER A 222 -0.07 17.85 2.52
N ILE A 223 0.77 18.46 1.66
CA ILE A 223 2.02 17.84 1.23
C ILE A 223 2.99 17.53 2.38
N LYS A 224 2.86 18.21 3.53
CA LYS A 224 3.68 17.99 4.72
C LYS A 224 3.15 16.85 5.60
N GLY A 225 1.90 16.43 5.41
CA GLY A 225 1.30 15.32 6.11
C GLY A 225 -0.19 15.52 6.39
N THR A 226 -0.79 14.51 7.02
CA THR A 226 -2.19 14.52 7.43
C THR A 226 -2.31 14.65 8.93
N VAL A 227 -3.18 15.55 9.38
CA VAL A 227 -3.44 15.84 10.80
C VAL A 227 -4.89 15.50 11.11
N PHE A 228 -5.10 14.71 12.16
CA PHE A 228 -6.42 14.55 12.77
C PHE A 228 -6.78 15.81 13.55
N LEU A 229 -7.91 16.43 13.19
CA LEU A 229 -8.36 17.67 13.83
C LEU A 229 -9.27 17.35 15.02
N CYS A 230 -10.39 16.69 14.74
CA CYS A 230 -11.39 16.38 15.76
C CYS A 230 -12.33 15.24 15.32
N SER A 231 -13.09 14.73 16.28
CA SER A 231 -14.21 13.81 16.04
C SER A 231 -15.35 14.12 17.00
N GLU A 232 -16.58 13.95 16.53
CA GLU A 232 -17.79 14.13 17.34
C GLU A 232 -18.73 12.93 17.18
N THR A 233 -19.32 12.48 18.31
CA THR A 233 -20.41 11.52 18.29
C THR A 233 -21.69 12.19 17.79
N THR A 234 -22.42 11.45 16.97
CA THR A 234 -23.72 11.88 16.41
C THR A 234 -24.90 11.15 17.04
N GLU A 235 -24.64 10.45 18.15
CA GLU A 235 -25.67 9.78 18.91
C GLU A 235 -26.73 10.77 19.40
N GLY A 236 -28.01 10.46 19.16
CA GLY A 236 -29.14 11.33 19.48
C GLY A 236 -29.28 12.56 18.57
N LYS A 237 -28.47 12.71 17.51
CA LYS A 237 -28.53 13.85 16.59
C LYS A 237 -29.05 13.43 15.22
N VAL A 238 -29.80 14.31 14.58
CA VAL A 238 -30.19 14.15 13.17
C VAL A 238 -29.00 14.55 12.30
N LYS A 239 -28.44 13.60 11.56
CA LYS A 239 -27.33 13.84 10.61
C LYS A 239 -27.81 14.48 9.31
N ASP A 240 -28.49 15.61 9.42
CA ASP A 240 -28.87 16.36 8.23
C ASP A 240 -27.67 17.12 7.64
N ALA A 241 -27.87 17.67 6.44
CA ALA A 241 -26.85 18.42 5.71
C ALA A 241 -26.29 19.59 6.51
N LYS A 242 -27.15 20.28 7.28
CA LYS A 242 -26.78 21.47 8.03
C LYS A 242 -25.88 21.11 9.21
N TYR A 243 -26.24 20.09 9.98
CA TYR A 243 -25.44 19.61 11.09
C TYR A 243 -24.03 19.19 10.64
N LEU A 244 -23.93 18.49 9.50
CA LEU A 244 -22.64 18.09 8.93
C LEU A 244 -21.81 19.30 8.49
N ALA A 245 -22.43 20.26 7.77
CA ALA A 245 -21.75 21.48 7.34
C ALA A 245 -21.28 22.31 8.54
N ASP A 246 -22.12 22.48 9.57
CA ASP A 246 -21.80 23.23 10.79
C ASP A 246 -20.66 22.56 11.57
N PHE A 247 -20.63 21.22 11.64
CA PHE A 247 -19.50 20.49 12.24
C PHE A 247 -18.18 20.74 11.49
N ILE A 248 -18.20 20.64 10.16
CA ILE A 248 -17.02 20.84 9.31
C ILE A 248 -16.53 22.29 9.41
N LEU A 249 -17.43 23.28 9.31
CA LEU A 249 -17.08 24.70 9.41
C LEU A 249 -16.50 25.04 10.77
N ARG A 250 -17.07 24.56 11.87
CA ARG A 250 -16.51 24.78 13.21
C ARG A 250 -15.09 24.23 13.33
N GLY A 251 -14.86 23.00 12.86
CA GLY A 251 -13.53 22.41 12.89
C GLY A 251 -12.50 23.14 12.02
N ILE A 252 -12.94 23.71 10.89
CA ILE A 252 -12.09 24.58 10.05
C ILE A 252 -11.78 25.88 10.78
N ASP A 253 -12.80 26.56 11.32
CA ASP A 253 -12.66 27.85 11.98
C ASP A 253 -11.79 27.76 13.25
N GLU A 254 -11.89 26.66 14.01
CA GLU A 254 -11.14 26.45 15.25
C GLU A 254 -9.68 25.99 15.02
N HIS A 255 -9.38 25.29 13.93
CA HIS A 255 -8.11 24.57 13.79
C HIS A 255 -7.28 24.91 12.55
N VAL A 256 -7.88 25.52 11.53
CA VAL A 256 -7.28 25.65 10.18
C VAL A 256 -7.31 27.09 9.66
N GLY A 257 -8.46 27.77 9.76
CA GLY A 257 -8.73 29.01 9.03
C GLY A 257 -9.23 28.73 7.61
N ARG A 258 -10.32 29.41 7.19
CA ARG A 258 -10.99 29.13 5.90
C ARG A 258 -10.11 29.46 4.70
N GLU A 259 -9.26 30.47 4.82
CA GLU A 259 -8.32 30.91 3.80
C GLU A 259 -7.26 29.86 3.46
N ASN A 260 -7.00 28.94 4.40
CA ASN A 260 -6.03 27.85 4.22
C ASN A 260 -6.68 26.59 3.66
N VAL A 261 -8.00 26.58 3.39
CA VAL A 261 -8.72 25.43 2.82
C VAL A 261 -8.80 25.55 1.31
N VAL A 262 -8.25 24.56 0.60
CA VAL A 262 -8.28 24.49 -0.87
C VAL A 262 -9.37 23.56 -1.37
N GLN A 263 -9.64 22.49 -0.62
CA GLN A 263 -10.57 21.46 -1.03
C GLN A 263 -11.26 20.87 0.18
N VAL A 264 -12.54 20.51 0.04
CA VAL A 264 -13.25 19.67 0.98
C VAL A 264 -13.66 18.38 0.28
N VAL A 265 -13.30 17.26 0.90
CA VAL A 265 -13.72 15.93 0.49
C VAL A 265 -14.68 15.35 1.53
N THR A 266 -15.87 14.98 1.08
CA THR A 266 -16.86 14.29 1.90
C THR A 266 -17.19 12.91 1.34
N ASP A 267 -17.91 12.10 2.12
CA ASP A 267 -18.54 10.89 1.60
C ASP A 267 -19.64 11.23 0.56
N ASN A 268 -20.15 10.19 -0.12
CA ASN A 268 -21.12 10.34 -1.19
C ASN A 268 -22.56 10.13 -0.73
N ALA A 269 -22.80 10.01 0.59
CA ALA A 269 -24.15 9.91 1.11
C ALA A 269 -24.91 11.22 0.83
N SER A 270 -26.24 11.11 0.69
CA SER A 270 -27.08 12.24 0.27
C SER A 270 -26.98 13.44 1.20
N ASN A 271 -26.87 13.22 2.51
CA ASN A 271 -26.70 14.26 3.51
C ASN A 271 -25.33 14.95 3.41
N TYR A 272 -24.25 14.22 3.13
CA TYR A 272 -22.93 14.83 2.91
C TYR A 272 -22.85 15.57 1.59
N ASN A 273 -23.47 15.06 0.52
CA ASN A 273 -23.58 15.81 -0.73
C ASN A 273 -24.30 17.14 -0.52
N ALA A 274 -25.42 17.12 0.20
CA ALA A 274 -26.15 18.34 0.55
C ALA A 274 -25.33 19.27 1.46
N ALA A 275 -24.57 18.74 2.42
CA ALA A 275 -23.64 19.51 3.23
C ALA A 275 -22.54 20.15 2.38
N GLY A 276 -22.03 19.43 1.39
CA GLY A 276 -21.03 19.92 0.44
C GLY A 276 -21.48 21.17 -0.30
N TYR A 277 -22.74 21.26 -0.74
CA TYR A 277 -23.27 22.47 -1.37
C TYR A 277 -23.35 23.65 -0.40
N ILE A 278 -23.63 23.41 0.88
CA ILE A 278 -23.59 24.46 1.90
C ILE A 278 -22.15 24.95 2.09
N LEU A 279 -21.18 24.04 2.12
CA LEU A 279 -19.76 24.38 2.27
C LEU A 279 -19.24 25.16 1.07
N GLU A 280 -19.61 24.77 -0.15
CA GLU A 280 -19.26 25.47 -1.39
C GLU A 280 -19.80 26.91 -1.41
N ALA A 281 -21.03 27.13 -0.93
CA ALA A 281 -21.58 28.48 -0.79
C ALA A 281 -20.87 29.33 0.27
N GLN A 282 -20.35 28.71 1.33
CA GLN A 282 -19.66 29.39 2.44
C GLN A 282 -18.16 29.60 2.20
N MET A 283 -17.56 28.81 1.32
CA MET A 283 -16.14 28.84 0.94
C MET A 283 -16.03 28.70 -0.59
N PRO A 284 -16.42 29.73 -1.37
CA PRO A 284 -16.48 29.64 -2.83
C PRO A 284 -15.10 29.46 -3.50
N HIS A 285 -14.02 29.75 -2.77
CA HIS A 285 -12.65 29.50 -3.20
C HIS A 285 -12.21 28.03 -3.06
N ALA A 286 -12.90 27.24 -2.23
CA ALA A 286 -12.55 25.85 -1.96
C ALA A 286 -13.34 24.89 -2.85
N PHE A 287 -12.67 23.89 -3.42
CA PHE A 287 -13.32 22.87 -4.23
C PHE A 287 -14.12 21.89 -3.37
N LYS A 288 -15.36 21.60 -3.76
CA LYS A 288 -16.12 20.47 -3.21
C LYS A 288 -15.90 19.24 -4.07
N THR A 289 -15.43 18.16 -3.46
CA THR A 289 -15.27 16.87 -4.13
C THR A 289 -15.77 15.73 -3.26
N ASN A 290 -16.01 14.61 -3.92
CA ASN A 290 -16.53 13.40 -3.32
C ASN A 290 -15.44 12.35 -3.19
N CYS A 291 -15.62 11.40 -2.28
CA CYS A 291 -14.65 10.35 -2.04
C CYS A 291 -14.60 9.35 -3.21
N ALA A 292 -13.47 9.31 -3.94
CA ALA A 292 -13.22 8.35 -5.02
C ALA A 292 -13.22 6.90 -4.53
N ALA A 293 -12.63 6.61 -3.37
CA ALA A 293 -12.63 5.26 -2.81
C ALA A 293 -14.07 4.78 -2.56
N HIS A 294 -14.92 5.66 -2.03
CA HIS A 294 -16.32 5.35 -1.82
C HIS A 294 -17.10 5.24 -3.15
N CYS A 295 -16.83 6.11 -4.13
CA CYS A 295 -17.44 6.00 -5.46
C CYS A 295 -17.09 4.67 -6.15
N LEU A 296 -15.82 4.25 -6.12
CA LEU A 296 -15.39 2.97 -6.67
C LEU A 296 -16.04 1.79 -5.95
N ASP A 297 -16.22 1.88 -4.64
CA ASP A 297 -16.94 0.85 -3.89
C ASP A 297 -18.43 0.79 -4.28
N LEU A 298 -19.08 1.93 -4.55
CA LEU A 298 -20.44 2.01 -5.08
C LEU A 298 -20.55 1.48 -6.53
N ILE A 299 -19.54 1.69 -7.37
CA ILE A 299 -19.48 1.07 -8.71
C ILE A 299 -19.49 -0.45 -8.57
N LEU A 300 -18.69 -0.99 -7.65
CA LEU A 300 -18.62 -2.42 -7.38
C LEU A 300 -19.94 -2.97 -6.80
N GLU A 301 -20.63 -2.19 -5.96
CA GLU A 301 -21.98 -2.49 -5.48
C GLU A 301 -22.99 -2.58 -6.62
N ASP A 302 -23.02 -1.55 -7.47
CA ASP A 302 -23.98 -1.48 -8.57
C ASP A 302 -23.75 -2.60 -9.59
N ILE A 303 -22.49 -2.97 -9.84
CA ILE A 303 -22.14 -4.15 -10.65
C ILE A 303 -22.70 -5.44 -10.02
N ASP A 304 -22.50 -5.66 -8.70
CA ASP A 304 -23.05 -6.82 -7.99
C ASP A 304 -24.59 -6.83 -8.03
N ARG A 305 -25.23 -5.66 -8.03
CA ARG A 305 -26.70 -5.54 -8.00
C ARG A 305 -27.35 -5.69 -9.38
N GLU A 306 -26.79 -5.04 -10.40
CA GLU A 306 -27.42 -4.82 -11.71
C GLU A 306 -27.03 -5.90 -12.74
N ILE A 307 -25.83 -6.48 -12.64
CA ILE A 307 -25.40 -7.53 -13.56
C ILE A 307 -25.78 -8.89 -12.99
N LEU A 308 -26.80 -9.53 -13.57
CA LEU A 308 -27.38 -10.79 -13.06
C LEU A 308 -26.35 -11.89 -12.84
N LYS A 309 -25.43 -12.09 -13.79
CA LYS A 309 -24.34 -13.08 -13.68
C LYS A 309 -23.47 -12.82 -12.45
N VAL A 310 -23.09 -11.56 -12.20
CA VAL A 310 -22.29 -11.17 -11.03
C VAL A 310 -23.07 -11.46 -9.76
N ARG A 311 -24.31 -10.96 -9.68
CA ARG A 311 -25.18 -11.12 -8.51
C ARG A 311 -25.34 -12.56 -8.07
N VAL A 312 -25.65 -13.44 -9.02
CA VAL A 312 -25.86 -14.88 -8.77
C VAL A 312 -24.57 -15.55 -8.32
N THR A 313 -23.44 -15.24 -8.97
CA THR A 313 -22.15 -15.85 -8.62
C THR A 313 -21.67 -15.41 -7.24
N ILE A 314 -21.81 -14.12 -6.91
CA ILE A 314 -21.47 -13.59 -5.58
C ILE A 314 -22.40 -14.18 -4.51
N HIS A 315 -23.69 -14.35 -4.79
CA HIS A 315 -24.62 -15.03 -3.87
C HIS A 315 -24.17 -16.46 -3.57
N LYS A 316 -23.92 -17.26 -4.61
CA LYS A 316 -23.38 -18.63 -4.49
C LYS A 316 -22.08 -18.67 -3.66
N ALA A 317 -21.19 -17.71 -3.88
CA ALA A 317 -19.95 -17.58 -3.10
C ALA A 317 -20.21 -17.27 -1.61
N ARG A 318 -21.20 -16.41 -1.30
CA ARG A 318 -21.63 -16.15 0.08
C ARG A 318 -22.21 -17.41 0.73
N ASP A 319 -22.98 -18.22 0.00
CA ASP A 319 -23.54 -19.48 0.51
C ASP A 319 -22.44 -20.47 0.90
N ILE A 320 -21.43 -20.66 0.03
CA ILE A 320 -20.24 -21.49 0.34
C ILE A 320 -19.57 -21.01 1.62
N LYS A 321 -19.23 -19.71 1.69
CA LYS A 321 -18.52 -19.12 2.84
C LYS A 321 -19.35 -19.26 4.12
N ASN A 322 -20.64 -18.94 4.06
CA ASN A 322 -21.51 -18.95 5.24
C ASN A 322 -21.67 -20.38 5.76
N PHE A 323 -21.87 -21.36 4.86
CA PHE A 323 -21.98 -22.76 5.25
C PHE A 323 -20.69 -23.28 5.91
N ILE A 324 -19.53 -23.01 5.32
CA ILE A 324 -18.23 -23.45 5.86
C ILE A 324 -17.97 -22.87 7.24
N TYR A 325 -18.16 -21.56 7.43
CA TYR A 325 -17.86 -20.91 8.72
C TYR A 325 -18.96 -21.07 9.78
N LYS A 326 -20.14 -21.59 9.43
CA LYS A 326 -21.23 -21.85 10.38
C LYS A 326 -20.91 -23.02 11.31
N SER A 327 -20.05 -23.96 10.90
CA SER A 327 -19.70 -25.14 11.70
C SER A 327 -18.19 -25.34 11.78
N THR A 328 -17.69 -25.51 13.00
CA THR A 328 -16.27 -25.84 13.27
C THR A 328 -15.83 -27.12 12.55
N HIS A 329 -16.67 -28.16 12.54
CA HIS A 329 -16.36 -29.42 11.84
C HIS A 329 -16.22 -29.24 10.33
N VAL A 330 -17.09 -28.44 9.71
CA VAL A 330 -17.02 -28.16 8.27
C VAL A 330 -15.79 -27.30 7.96
N LEU A 331 -15.49 -26.32 8.82
CA LEU A 331 -14.29 -25.50 8.70
C LEU A 331 -13.00 -26.31 8.84
N ASP A 332 -12.92 -27.21 9.82
CA ASP A 332 -11.76 -28.06 10.04
C ASP A 332 -11.59 -29.07 8.88
N CYS A 333 -12.69 -29.57 8.33
CA CYS A 333 -12.68 -30.33 7.09
C CYS A 333 -12.08 -29.49 5.95
N MET A 334 -12.57 -28.26 5.71
CA MET A 334 -11.98 -27.40 4.68
C MET A 334 -10.47 -27.19 4.89
N ARG A 335 -10.04 -26.90 6.12
CA ARG A 335 -8.62 -26.67 6.46
C ARG A 335 -7.72 -27.86 6.14
N SER A 336 -8.21 -29.09 6.29
CA SER A 336 -7.42 -30.29 5.97
C SER A 336 -7.15 -30.40 4.46
N PHE A 337 -8.12 -30.04 3.61
CA PHE A 337 -7.98 -30.05 2.14
C PHE A 337 -7.27 -28.81 1.58
N THR A 338 -7.32 -27.67 2.29
CA THR A 338 -6.71 -26.40 1.84
C THR A 338 -5.32 -26.15 2.43
N LYS A 339 -4.79 -27.08 3.24
CA LYS A 339 -3.52 -26.93 3.99
C LYS A 339 -3.53 -25.68 4.89
N GLY A 340 -4.64 -25.46 5.57
CA GLY A 340 -4.84 -24.33 6.48
C GLY A 340 -5.07 -22.98 5.80
N LYS A 341 -5.24 -22.93 4.46
CA LYS A 341 -5.66 -21.70 3.78
C LYS A 341 -7.12 -21.39 4.10
N GLU A 342 -7.39 -20.12 4.39
CA GLU A 342 -8.72 -19.60 4.76
C GLU A 342 -9.37 -18.84 3.60
N LEU A 343 -10.70 -18.80 3.59
CA LEU A 343 -11.45 -17.92 2.68
C LEU A 343 -11.45 -16.50 3.23
N LYS A 344 -11.37 -15.51 2.33
CA LYS A 344 -11.50 -14.11 2.72
C LYS A 344 -12.95 -13.83 3.08
N ARG A 345 -13.16 -13.13 4.21
CA ARG A 345 -14.50 -12.74 4.66
C ARG A 345 -14.80 -11.32 4.18
N PRO A 346 -16.00 -11.08 3.61
CA PRO A 346 -16.38 -9.74 3.22
C PRO A 346 -16.55 -8.85 4.45
N ALA A 347 -16.09 -7.60 4.35
CA ALA A 347 -16.39 -6.54 5.29
C ALA A 347 -17.71 -5.88 4.88
N SER A 348 -18.56 -5.59 5.87
CA SER A 348 -19.90 -5.02 5.63
C SER A 348 -19.89 -3.65 4.96
N THR A 349 -18.79 -2.91 5.04
CA THR A 349 -18.65 -1.53 4.57
C THR A 349 -17.74 -1.37 3.34
N ARG A 350 -17.33 -2.48 2.69
CA ARG A 350 -16.43 -2.46 1.52
C ARG A 350 -16.85 -3.52 0.50
N PHE A 351 -17.61 -3.16 -0.53
CA PHE A 351 -18.09 -4.07 -1.59
C PHE A 351 -16.97 -4.80 -2.33
N ALA A 352 -15.79 -4.18 -2.47
CA ALA A 352 -14.61 -4.85 -3.02
C ALA A 352 -14.27 -6.17 -2.31
N THR A 353 -14.62 -6.30 -1.03
CA THR A 353 -14.35 -7.52 -0.27
C THR A 353 -15.22 -8.72 -0.68
N ASN A 354 -16.37 -8.50 -1.35
CA ASN A 354 -17.15 -9.58 -1.97
C ASN A 354 -16.37 -10.23 -3.12
N PHE A 355 -15.71 -9.41 -3.94
CA PHE A 355 -14.86 -9.90 -5.03
C PHE A 355 -13.57 -10.55 -4.51
N LEU A 356 -12.99 -10.04 -3.41
CA LEU A 356 -11.86 -10.71 -2.75
C LEU A 356 -12.26 -12.07 -2.13
N MET A 357 -13.48 -12.18 -1.60
CA MET A 357 -14.03 -13.47 -1.15
C MET A 357 -14.15 -14.44 -2.32
N LEU A 358 -14.78 -14.03 -3.43
CA LEU A 358 -14.90 -14.85 -4.63
C LEU A 358 -13.51 -15.28 -5.13
N GLU A 359 -12.55 -14.36 -5.27
CA GLU A 359 -11.17 -14.64 -5.64
C GLU A 359 -10.53 -15.71 -4.73
N SER A 360 -10.77 -15.64 -3.42
CA SER A 360 -10.24 -16.64 -2.47
C SER A 360 -10.85 -18.03 -2.66
N ILE A 361 -12.13 -18.11 -3.05
CA ILE A 361 -12.81 -19.37 -3.36
C ILE A 361 -12.28 -19.93 -4.67
N ILE A 362 -12.21 -19.12 -5.73
CA ILE A 362 -11.70 -19.53 -7.06
C ILE A 362 -10.26 -20.06 -6.96
N ASN A 363 -9.40 -19.44 -6.16
CA ASN A 363 -8.03 -19.89 -5.94
C ASN A 363 -7.92 -21.25 -5.20
N LEU A 364 -9.01 -21.75 -4.64
CA LEU A 364 -9.09 -23.03 -3.92
C LEU A 364 -9.98 -24.06 -4.63
N GLU A 365 -10.33 -23.85 -5.90
CA GLU A 365 -11.24 -24.72 -6.67
C GLU A 365 -10.93 -26.21 -6.49
N GLN A 366 -9.69 -26.63 -6.80
CA GLN A 366 -9.31 -28.04 -6.74
C GLN A 366 -9.46 -28.62 -5.32
N SER A 367 -8.98 -27.90 -4.31
CA SER A 367 -9.10 -28.31 -2.90
C SER A 367 -10.58 -28.45 -2.48
N LEU A 368 -11.43 -27.49 -2.86
CA LEU A 368 -12.84 -27.49 -2.50
C LEU A 368 -13.63 -28.58 -3.24
N ARG A 369 -13.34 -28.81 -4.53
CA ARG A 369 -13.95 -29.91 -5.30
C ARG A 369 -13.57 -31.28 -4.73
N PHE A 370 -12.30 -31.48 -4.36
CA PHE A 370 -11.86 -32.72 -3.71
C PHE A 370 -12.48 -32.89 -2.33
N MET A 371 -12.57 -31.82 -1.55
CA MET A 371 -13.24 -31.83 -0.25
C MET A 371 -14.68 -32.34 -0.39
N VAL A 372 -15.48 -31.74 -1.28
CA VAL A 372 -16.89 -32.16 -1.46
C VAL A 372 -17.04 -33.59 -2.00
N ALA A 373 -16.06 -34.07 -2.77
CA ALA A 373 -16.04 -35.45 -3.28
C ALA A 373 -15.54 -36.49 -2.26
N SER A 374 -15.03 -36.06 -1.11
CA SER A 374 -14.39 -36.92 -0.11
C SER A 374 -15.38 -37.67 0.78
N ASN A 375 -14.92 -38.74 1.45
CA ASN A 375 -15.73 -39.46 2.43
C ASN A 375 -15.88 -38.65 3.72
N GLU A 376 -14.86 -37.88 4.07
CA GLU A 376 -14.80 -36.97 5.20
C GLU A 376 -15.94 -35.95 5.14
N TRP A 377 -16.17 -35.34 3.96
CA TRP A 377 -17.30 -34.43 3.76
C TRP A 377 -18.66 -35.13 3.85
N ARG A 378 -18.81 -36.31 3.24
CA ARG A 378 -20.05 -37.09 3.26
C ARG A 378 -20.41 -37.63 4.65
N ALA A 379 -19.41 -37.82 5.51
CA ALA A 379 -19.61 -38.29 6.89
C ALA A 379 -20.22 -37.21 7.80
N LEU A 380 -20.03 -35.92 7.49
CA LEU A 380 -20.56 -34.81 8.29
C LEU A 380 -22.10 -34.77 8.25
N SER A 381 -22.73 -34.50 9.41
CA SER A 381 -24.19 -34.37 9.47
C SER A 381 -24.69 -33.10 8.77
N GLN A 382 -23.90 -32.03 8.82
CA GLN A 382 -24.21 -30.72 8.25
C GLN A 382 -24.35 -30.79 6.72
N THR A 383 -23.59 -31.64 6.04
CA THR A 383 -23.58 -31.75 4.58
C THR A 383 -24.82 -32.47 4.03
N LYS A 384 -25.58 -33.16 4.90
CA LYS A 384 -26.84 -33.83 4.57
C LYS A 384 -28.07 -32.90 4.59
N THR A 385 -27.91 -31.70 5.14
CA THR A 385 -28.95 -30.65 5.15
C THR A 385 -29.21 -30.11 3.73
N VAL A 386 -30.30 -29.37 3.55
CA VAL A 386 -30.60 -28.71 2.26
C VAL A 386 -29.45 -27.78 1.86
N ASP A 387 -29.02 -26.90 2.76
CA ASP A 387 -27.89 -25.99 2.55
C ASP A 387 -26.60 -26.73 2.19
N GLY A 388 -26.32 -27.85 2.87
CA GLY A 388 -25.11 -28.64 2.63
C GLY A 388 -25.09 -29.33 1.26
N LYS A 389 -26.25 -29.80 0.79
CA LYS A 389 -26.42 -30.35 -0.57
C LYS A 389 -26.29 -29.27 -1.63
N GLU A 390 -26.90 -28.11 -1.40
CA GLU A 390 -26.82 -26.96 -2.31
C GLU A 390 -25.37 -26.47 -2.46
N VAL A 391 -24.65 -26.27 -1.36
CA VAL A 391 -23.22 -25.89 -1.40
C VAL A 391 -22.37 -26.95 -2.10
N SER A 392 -22.67 -28.23 -1.88
CA SER A 392 -21.99 -29.32 -2.60
C SER A 392 -22.24 -29.25 -4.11
N TYR A 393 -23.47 -28.93 -4.52
CA TYR A 393 -23.83 -28.73 -5.92
C TYR A 393 -23.10 -27.54 -6.52
N ILE A 394 -23.12 -26.38 -5.86
CA ILE A 394 -22.41 -25.17 -6.30
C ILE A 394 -20.91 -25.44 -6.48
N ILE A 395 -20.27 -26.14 -5.55
CA ILE A 395 -18.83 -26.45 -5.64
C ILE A 395 -18.52 -27.41 -6.79
N GLN A 396 -19.46 -28.29 -7.17
CA GLN A 396 -19.27 -29.19 -8.32
C GLN A 396 -19.67 -28.55 -9.66
N ASP A 397 -20.51 -27.51 -9.65
CA ASP A 397 -21.01 -26.78 -10.82
C ASP A 397 -19.86 -26.08 -11.58
N THR A 398 -19.54 -26.57 -12.78
CA THR A 398 -18.50 -25.98 -13.64
C THR A 398 -18.78 -24.53 -14.02
N LEU A 399 -20.06 -24.17 -14.21
CA LEU A 399 -20.43 -22.79 -14.59
C LEU A 399 -20.09 -21.79 -13.50
N PHE A 400 -20.26 -22.15 -12.21
CA PHE A 400 -19.87 -21.28 -11.09
C PHE A 400 -18.38 -20.90 -11.14
N TRP A 401 -17.50 -21.85 -11.47
CA TRP A 401 -16.07 -21.59 -11.54
C TRP A 401 -15.67 -20.80 -12.80
N GLU A 402 -16.33 -21.06 -13.93
CA GLU A 402 -16.12 -20.30 -15.17
C GLU A 402 -16.58 -18.85 -15.02
N ASP A 403 -17.81 -18.63 -14.56
CA ASP A 403 -18.34 -17.29 -14.27
C ASP A 403 -17.50 -16.58 -13.20
N GLY A 404 -17.08 -17.30 -12.15
CA GLY A 404 -16.23 -16.74 -11.11
C GLY A 404 -14.88 -16.25 -11.62
N ARG A 405 -14.20 -17.01 -12.49
CA ARG A 405 -12.96 -16.57 -13.14
C ARG A 405 -13.18 -15.34 -14.04
N GLU A 406 -14.26 -15.36 -14.82
CA GLU A 406 -14.63 -14.25 -15.71
C GLU A 406 -14.82 -12.96 -14.90
N ILE A 407 -15.66 -13.01 -13.87
CA ILE A 407 -15.96 -11.87 -13.01
C ILE A 407 -14.70 -11.32 -12.35
N ILE A 408 -13.84 -12.18 -11.80
CA ILE A 408 -12.59 -11.72 -11.18
C ILE A 408 -11.67 -11.02 -12.20
N ALA A 409 -11.57 -11.54 -13.42
CA ALA A 409 -10.76 -10.93 -14.46
C ALA A 409 -11.29 -9.54 -14.88
N VAL A 410 -12.61 -9.42 -15.03
CA VAL A 410 -13.29 -8.17 -15.42
C VAL A 410 -13.24 -7.11 -14.32
N ILE A 411 -13.34 -7.51 -13.05
CA ILE A 411 -13.39 -6.59 -11.91
C ILE A 411 -12.01 -6.23 -11.37
N ALA A 412 -10.98 -7.04 -11.65
CA ALA A 412 -9.61 -6.79 -11.20
C ALA A 412 -9.07 -5.38 -11.52
N PRO A 413 -9.30 -4.78 -12.71
CA PRO A 413 -8.89 -3.41 -12.99
C PRO A 413 -9.50 -2.39 -12.02
N LEU A 414 -10.82 -2.46 -11.75
CA LEU A 414 -11.49 -1.55 -10.80
C LEU A 414 -10.97 -1.72 -9.38
N VAL A 415 -10.71 -2.95 -8.95
CA VAL A 415 -10.11 -3.22 -7.62
C VAL A 415 -8.68 -2.66 -7.52
N LYS A 416 -7.92 -2.63 -8.63
CA LYS A 416 -6.60 -1.97 -8.66
C LYS A 416 -6.73 -0.46 -8.50
N VAL A 417 -7.68 0.18 -9.19
CA VAL A 417 -7.95 1.63 -9.01
C VAL A 417 -8.38 1.91 -7.57
N LEU A 418 -9.28 1.11 -7.00
CA LEU A 418 -9.70 1.24 -5.60
C LEU A 418 -8.51 1.15 -4.63
N ARG A 419 -7.64 0.16 -4.80
CA ARG A 419 -6.44 0.02 -3.95
C ARG A 419 -5.48 1.18 -4.11
N MET A 420 -5.37 1.75 -5.32
CA MET A 420 -4.56 2.93 -5.56
C MET A 420 -5.13 4.13 -4.79
N VAL A 421 -6.42 4.42 -4.92
CA VAL A 421 -7.02 5.58 -4.25
C VAL A 421 -7.13 5.42 -2.73
N ASP A 422 -7.22 4.19 -2.22
CA ASP A 422 -7.25 3.88 -0.77
C ASP A 422 -5.85 3.85 -0.14
N SER A 423 -4.78 3.92 -0.96
CA SER A 423 -3.39 3.90 -0.50
C SER A 423 -2.89 5.26 -0.03
N GLU A 424 -1.81 5.25 0.77
CA GLU A 424 -1.10 6.46 1.17
C GLU A 424 -0.36 7.07 -0.03
N GLY A 425 -0.56 8.36 -0.29
CA GLY A 425 0.13 9.11 -1.34
C GLY A 425 -0.80 9.82 -2.33
N ALA A 426 -0.24 10.74 -3.12
CA ALA A 426 -0.96 11.60 -4.07
C ALA A 426 -1.60 10.82 -5.22
N THR A 427 -2.90 10.53 -5.11
CA THR A 427 -3.59 9.65 -6.07
C THR A 427 -4.47 10.40 -7.06
N LEU A 428 -4.85 11.66 -6.79
CA LEU A 428 -5.80 12.40 -7.62
C LEU A 428 -5.33 12.54 -9.08
N GLY A 429 -4.04 12.86 -9.28
CA GLY A 429 -3.43 12.98 -10.61
C GLY A 429 -3.26 11.66 -11.35
N TYR A 430 -3.69 10.54 -10.79
CA TYR A 430 -3.73 9.23 -11.45
C TYR A 430 -5.15 8.70 -11.65
N VAL A 431 -6.13 9.16 -10.86
CA VAL A 431 -7.49 8.58 -10.85
C VAL A 431 -8.15 8.63 -12.22
N TYR A 432 -8.10 9.79 -12.89
CA TYR A 432 -8.72 9.99 -14.20
C TYR A 432 -8.23 8.95 -15.22
N GLU A 433 -6.91 8.87 -15.39
CA GLU A 433 -6.27 7.94 -16.33
C GLU A 433 -6.43 6.47 -15.92
N ALA A 434 -6.40 6.18 -14.62
CA ALA A 434 -6.58 4.83 -14.11
C ALA A 434 -8.00 4.30 -14.36
N MET A 435 -9.01 5.18 -14.36
CA MET A 435 -10.38 4.82 -14.71
C MET A 435 -10.51 4.48 -16.20
N ASP A 436 -9.90 5.27 -17.08
CA ASP A 436 -9.86 4.98 -18.52
C ASP A 436 -9.18 3.63 -18.79
N ARG A 437 -8.00 3.39 -18.20
CA ARG A 437 -7.32 2.09 -18.29
C ARG A 437 -8.16 0.94 -17.77
N ALA A 438 -8.96 1.17 -16.72
CA ALA A 438 -9.84 0.13 -16.19
C ALA A 438 -10.94 -0.21 -17.22
N LYS A 439 -11.55 0.80 -17.84
CA LYS A 439 -12.55 0.60 -18.92
C LYS A 439 -11.94 -0.12 -20.12
N GLU A 440 -10.77 0.30 -20.58
CA GLU A 440 -10.03 -0.35 -21.67
C GLU A 440 -9.70 -1.80 -21.37
N ALA A 441 -9.25 -2.11 -20.15
CA ALA A 441 -8.95 -3.48 -19.74
C ALA A 441 -10.19 -4.38 -19.75
N ILE A 442 -11.36 -3.86 -19.35
CA ILE A 442 -12.63 -4.58 -19.42
C ILE A 442 -13.03 -4.84 -20.88
N SER A 443 -12.94 -3.83 -21.75
CA SER A 443 -13.25 -3.98 -23.17
C SER A 443 -12.32 -5.01 -23.84
N LYS A 444 -11.03 -4.93 -23.54
CA LYS A 444 -10.01 -5.85 -24.04
C LYS A 444 -10.24 -7.29 -23.58
N TYR A 445 -10.72 -7.52 -22.36
CA TYR A 445 -11.05 -8.87 -21.88
C TYR A 445 -12.11 -9.55 -22.76
N TYR A 446 -13.03 -8.76 -23.32
CA TYR A 446 -14.08 -9.22 -24.22
C TYR A 446 -13.75 -9.03 -25.70
N ASP A 447 -12.47 -8.86 -26.07
CA ASP A 447 -12.01 -8.66 -27.44
C ASP A 447 -12.71 -7.50 -28.17
N GLY A 448 -13.13 -6.46 -27.44
CA GLY A 448 -13.85 -5.32 -28.00
C GLY A 448 -15.31 -5.61 -28.36
N VAL A 449 -15.90 -6.73 -27.92
CA VAL A 449 -17.32 -7.03 -28.13
C VAL A 449 -18.20 -6.20 -27.20
N SER A 450 -18.79 -5.13 -27.76
CA SER A 450 -19.47 -4.08 -27.01
C SER A 450 -20.60 -4.58 -26.10
N VAL A 451 -21.46 -5.48 -26.61
CA VAL A 451 -22.58 -6.07 -25.85
C VAL A 451 -22.14 -6.71 -24.53
N LYS A 452 -20.90 -7.18 -24.41
CA LYS A 452 -20.39 -7.81 -23.19
C LYS A 452 -19.84 -6.81 -22.17
N TYR A 453 -19.17 -5.73 -22.60
CA TYR A 453 -18.57 -4.76 -21.68
C TYR A 453 -19.40 -3.51 -21.43
N GLU A 454 -20.29 -3.13 -22.36
CA GLU A 454 -21.16 -1.95 -22.23
C GLU A 454 -21.97 -1.94 -20.92
N PRO A 455 -22.55 -3.05 -20.43
CA PRO A 455 -23.24 -3.05 -19.14
C PRO A 455 -22.34 -2.59 -17.97
N TYR A 456 -21.07 -2.99 -17.98
CA TYR A 456 -20.10 -2.55 -16.98
C TYR A 456 -19.74 -1.08 -17.17
N TRP A 457 -19.48 -0.66 -18.41
CA TRP A 457 -19.15 0.74 -18.72
C TRP A 457 -20.29 1.69 -18.36
N ASN A 458 -21.54 1.34 -18.63
CA ASN A 458 -22.69 2.17 -18.29
C ASN A 458 -22.79 2.42 -16.77
N ILE A 459 -22.52 1.40 -15.94
CA ILE A 459 -22.49 1.55 -14.49
C ILE A 459 -21.32 2.44 -14.05
N ILE A 460 -20.13 2.22 -14.61
CA ILE A 460 -18.94 3.02 -14.34
C ILE A 460 -19.20 4.49 -14.71
N ASP A 461 -19.70 4.75 -15.92
CA ASP A 461 -19.89 6.08 -16.48
C ASP A 461 -20.97 6.86 -15.74
N LYS A 462 -22.07 6.19 -15.37
CA LYS A 462 -23.12 6.78 -14.53
C LYS A 462 -22.55 7.26 -13.19
N ARG A 463 -21.83 6.39 -12.48
CA ARG A 463 -21.23 6.75 -11.18
C ARG A 463 -20.10 7.77 -11.29
N TRP A 464 -19.31 7.67 -12.35
CA TRP A 464 -18.29 8.66 -12.67
C TRP A 464 -18.97 10.02 -12.84
N ALA A 465 -19.92 10.17 -13.75
CA ALA A 465 -20.60 11.45 -14.00
C ALA A 465 -21.35 11.99 -12.77
N ASP A 466 -22.09 11.14 -12.06
CA ASP A 466 -22.97 11.57 -10.97
C ASP A 466 -22.24 11.87 -9.66
N ASN A 467 -21.09 11.22 -9.41
CA ASN A 467 -20.49 11.20 -8.07
C ASN A 467 -19.01 11.55 -8.01
N LEU A 468 -18.21 11.24 -9.02
CA LEU A 468 -16.75 11.36 -8.91
C LEU A 468 -16.15 12.35 -9.92
N HIS A 469 -16.69 12.42 -11.13
CA HIS A 469 -16.16 13.27 -12.16
C HIS A 469 -16.31 14.72 -11.76
N HIS A 470 -15.18 15.39 -11.71
CA HIS A 470 -15.08 16.81 -11.45
C HIS A 470 -13.88 17.30 -12.26
N PRO A 471 -13.92 18.49 -12.89
CA PRO A 471 -12.85 18.96 -13.78
C PRO A 471 -11.46 18.94 -13.14
N ILE A 472 -11.41 19.01 -11.81
CA ILE A 472 -10.22 18.85 -10.98
C ILE A 472 -9.44 17.55 -11.24
N HIS A 473 -10.11 16.45 -11.56
CA HIS A 473 -9.48 15.15 -11.82
C HIS A 473 -8.74 15.17 -13.17
N ALA A 474 -9.34 15.78 -14.20
CA ALA A 474 -8.75 15.91 -15.52
C ALA A 474 -7.52 16.83 -15.48
N ILE A 475 -7.64 18.02 -14.85
CA ILE A 475 -6.48 18.90 -14.70
C ILE A 475 -5.38 18.30 -13.82
N ALA A 476 -5.72 17.59 -12.74
CA ALA A 476 -4.72 16.89 -11.93
C ALA A 476 -3.95 15.84 -12.73
N ALA A 477 -4.62 15.15 -13.67
CA ALA A 477 -3.97 14.19 -14.57
C ALA A 477 -3.10 14.89 -15.63
N LEU A 478 -3.55 16.03 -16.18
CA LEU A 478 -2.77 16.84 -17.12
C LEU A 478 -1.48 17.37 -16.46
N LEU A 479 -1.56 17.79 -15.20
CA LEU A 479 -0.43 18.36 -14.46
C LEU A 479 0.53 17.29 -13.93
N ASN A 480 0.18 16.01 -14.05
CA ASN A 480 1.04 14.92 -13.62
C ASN A 480 2.20 14.75 -14.63
N PRO A 481 3.46 15.03 -14.26
CA PRO A 481 4.58 14.95 -15.19
C PRO A 481 4.75 13.56 -15.80
N HIS A 482 4.42 12.51 -15.05
CA HIS A 482 4.51 11.14 -15.54
C HIS A 482 3.51 10.87 -16.66
N LEU A 483 2.27 11.37 -16.54
CA LEU A 483 1.23 11.15 -17.54
C LEU A 483 1.37 12.10 -18.74
N TYR A 484 1.76 13.35 -18.46
CA TYR A 484 1.89 14.38 -19.47
C TYR A 484 3.09 14.14 -20.40
N TYR A 485 4.29 13.95 -19.85
CA TYR A 485 5.50 13.79 -20.68
C TYR A 485 5.55 12.46 -21.43
N ASP A 486 4.92 11.42 -20.89
CA ASP A 486 4.74 10.15 -21.61
C ASP A 486 3.60 10.22 -22.65
N LYS A 487 2.98 11.40 -22.84
CA LYS A 487 1.88 11.69 -23.78
C LYS A 487 0.66 10.78 -23.59
N ILE A 488 0.45 10.36 -22.34
CA ILE A 488 -0.67 9.50 -21.94
C ILE A 488 -1.94 10.34 -21.85
N VAL A 489 -1.85 11.54 -21.26
CA VAL A 489 -2.95 12.51 -21.19
C VAL A 489 -2.70 13.65 -22.17
N LYS A 490 -3.74 14.09 -22.86
CA LYS A 490 -3.69 15.19 -23.83
C LYS A 490 -4.50 16.38 -23.34
N HIS A 491 -4.17 17.57 -23.84
CA HIS A 491 -5.01 18.73 -23.68
C HIS A 491 -6.24 18.60 -24.60
N ASP A 492 -7.41 18.57 -24.00
CA ASP A 492 -8.73 18.32 -24.58
C ASP A 492 -9.79 19.22 -23.92
N GLU A 493 -11.07 18.98 -24.21
CA GLU A 493 -12.17 19.79 -23.68
C GLU A 493 -12.30 19.68 -22.15
N GLU A 494 -12.12 18.49 -21.58
CA GLU A 494 -12.29 18.26 -20.13
C GLU A 494 -11.16 18.90 -19.32
N THR A 495 -9.92 18.75 -19.79
CA THR A 495 -8.76 19.43 -19.22
C THR A 495 -8.85 20.95 -19.37
N SER A 496 -9.38 21.47 -20.49
CA SER A 496 -9.66 22.90 -20.68
C SER A 496 -10.67 23.43 -19.66
N LYS A 497 -11.75 22.67 -19.39
CA LYS A 497 -12.72 23.01 -18.34
C LYS A 497 -12.07 23.01 -16.96
N GLY A 498 -11.19 22.05 -16.68
CA GLY A 498 -10.42 22.01 -15.43
C GLY A 498 -9.53 23.23 -15.23
N ILE A 499 -8.86 23.69 -16.30
CA ILE A 499 -8.04 24.91 -16.30
C ILE A 499 -8.90 26.13 -15.99
N ALA A 500 -10.00 26.32 -16.71
CA ALA A 500 -10.89 27.45 -16.50
C ALA A 500 -11.41 27.49 -15.05
N LEU A 501 -11.73 26.33 -14.49
CA LEU A 501 -12.20 26.20 -13.11
C LEU A 501 -11.15 26.65 -12.09
N VAL A 502 -9.90 26.20 -12.24
CA VAL A 502 -8.80 26.61 -11.34
C VAL A 502 -8.54 28.12 -11.45
N LEU A 503 -8.52 28.66 -12.67
CA LEU A 503 -8.36 30.11 -12.91
C LEU A 503 -9.48 30.93 -12.26
N GLN A 504 -10.70 30.39 -12.18
CA GLN A 504 -11.86 31.08 -11.61
C GLN A 504 -11.91 30.99 -10.08
N GLN A 505 -11.64 29.81 -9.50
CA GLN A 505 -11.83 29.56 -8.07
C GLN A 505 -10.60 29.85 -7.22
N MET A 506 -9.38 29.62 -7.74
CA MET A 506 -8.15 29.76 -6.95
C MET A 506 -7.43 31.10 -7.15
N LEU A 507 -7.68 31.80 -8.26
CA LEU A 507 -6.94 33.01 -8.63
C LEU A 507 -7.84 34.23 -8.57
N THR A 508 -7.49 35.15 -7.67
CA THR A 508 -8.32 36.32 -7.40
C THR A 508 -7.99 37.49 -8.30
N THR A 509 -6.74 37.59 -8.78
CA THR A 509 -6.28 38.71 -9.60
C THR A 509 -5.97 38.30 -11.05
N GLU A 510 -6.17 39.22 -11.99
CA GLU A 510 -5.80 39.01 -13.40
C GLU A 510 -4.29 38.81 -13.59
N VAL A 511 -3.48 39.37 -12.69
CA VAL A 511 -2.01 39.17 -12.68
C VAL A 511 -1.67 37.72 -12.32
N GLU A 512 -2.32 37.15 -11.31
CA GLU A 512 -2.13 35.75 -10.93
C GLU A 512 -2.63 34.81 -12.02
N LYS A 513 -3.80 35.09 -12.61
CA LYS A 513 -4.34 34.32 -13.74
C LYS A 513 -3.42 34.34 -14.95
N GLY A 514 -2.87 35.51 -15.28
CA GLY A 514 -1.89 35.66 -16.36
C GLY A 514 -0.59 34.91 -16.06
N ALA A 515 -0.07 34.99 -14.83
CA ALA A 515 1.14 34.29 -14.42
C ALA A 515 0.95 32.76 -14.42
N PHE A 516 -0.17 32.27 -13.89
CA PHE A 516 -0.53 30.85 -13.92
C PHE A 516 -0.66 30.34 -15.35
N SER A 517 -1.42 31.07 -16.18
CA SER A 517 -1.63 30.68 -17.58
C SER A 517 -0.31 30.65 -18.34
N SER A 518 0.55 31.65 -18.14
CA SER A 518 1.90 31.68 -18.73
C SER A 518 2.74 30.51 -18.25
N GLN A 519 2.82 30.24 -16.94
CA GLN A 519 3.65 29.16 -16.41
C GLN A 519 3.13 27.77 -16.79
N MET A 520 1.81 27.60 -16.87
CA MET A 520 1.19 26.36 -17.32
C MET A 520 1.44 26.15 -18.82
N MET A 521 1.28 27.19 -19.64
CA MET A 521 1.64 27.16 -21.06
C MET A 521 3.13 26.93 -21.24
N ASP A 522 4.00 27.49 -20.39
CA ASP A 522 5.43 27.21 -20.40
C ASP A 522 5.68 25.73 -20.10
N ASN A 523 5.09 25.17 -19.03
CA ASN A 523 5.22 23.75 -18.67
C ASN A 523 4.69 22.80 -19.75
N ILE A 524 3.63 23.21 -20.46
CA ILE A 524 3.06 22.50 -21.61
C ILE A 524 3.96 22.66 -22.86
N ALA A 525 4.48 23.85 -23.11
CA ALA A 525 5.37 24.19 -24.24
C ALA A 525 6.83 23.74 -24.03
N PHE A 526 7.19 23.27 -22.82
CA PHE A 526 8.51 22.76 -22.43
C PHE A 526 8.92 21.46 -23.17
N GLU A 527 8.18 21.03 -24.20
CA GLU A 527 8.55 20.01 -25.19
C GLU A 527 9.94 20.25 -25.84
N SER A 528 10.53 21.44 -25.75
CA SER A 528 11.74 21.79 -26.51
C SER A 528 13.08 21.85 -25.73
N ASN A 529 13.11 21.79 -24.39
CA ASN A 529 14.38 21.87 -23.64
C ASN A 529 14.40 21.03 -22.35
N ILE A 530 14.72 19.74 -22.51
CA ILE A 530 14.84 18.70 -21.47
C ILE A 530 15.97 18.98 -20.42
N PHE A 531 16.68 20.11 -20.49
CA PHE A 531 17.91 20.35 -19.73
C PHE A 531 17.83 21.31 -18.53
N SER A 532 16.67 21.86 -18.20
CA SER A 532 16.52 22.66 -16.97
C SER A 532 16.71 21.80 -15.72
N SER A 533 17.28 22.37 -14.64
CA SER A 533 17.44 21.70 -13.34
C SER A 533 16.11 21.20 -12.78
N PHE A 534 15.03 21.88 -13.14
CA PHE A 534 13.66 21.62 -12.72
C PHE A 534 13.02 20.43 -13.45
N GLY A 535 13.10 20.38 -14.78
CA GLY A 535 12.64 19.22 -15.57
C GLY A 535 13.41 17.95 -15.21
N LYS A 536 14.72 18.07 -14.93
CA LYS A 536 15.53 16.95 -14.41
C LYS A 536 15.04 16.47 -13.04
N LEU A 537 14.66 17.37 -12.14
CA LEU A 537 14.14 17.02 -10.80
C LEU A 537 12.78 16.33 -10.87
N ALA A 538 11.85 16.84 -11.69
CA ALA A 538 10.53 16.24 -11.92
C ALA A 538 10.63 14.86 -12.61
N ILE A 539 11.55 14.69 -13.57
CA ILE A 539 11.83 13.41 -14.22
C ILE A 539 12.50 12.41 -13.26
N HIS A 540 13.34 12.88 -12.32
CA HIS A 540 14.01 12.01 -11.34
C HIS A 540 13.06 11.55 -10.23
N SER A 541 12.08 12.37 -9.83
CA SER A 541 11.10 12.00 -8.81
C SER A 541 9.94 11.16 -9.36
N ARG A 542 9.57 11.33 -10.63
CA ARG A 542 8.45 10.63 -11.32
C ARG A 542 7.11 10.62 -10.54
N HIS A 543 6.99 11.49 -9.55
CA HIS A 543 5.86 11.51 -8.62
C HIS A 543 5.14 12.86 -8.75
N PRO A 544 3.80 12.91 -8.72
CA PRO A 544 3.03 14.14 -8.97
C PRO A 544 3.27 15.22 -7.90
N SER A 545 3.97 14.86 -6.82
CA SER A 545 4.16 15.72 -5.65
C SER A 545 5.20 16.82 -5.78
N MET A 546 5.84 17.02 -6.93
CA MET A 546 7.08 17.83 -7.03
C MET A 546 7.11 18.92 -8.13
N VAL A 547 5.97 19.38 -8.67
CA VAL A 547 5.94 20.46 -9.69
C VAL A 547 5.78 21.85 -9.05
N TYR A 548 6.89 22.52 -8.77
CA TYR A 548 6.95 23.93 -8.33
C TYR A 548 6.58 24.97 -9.40
N PHE A 549 5.71 25.90 -8.99
CA PHE A 549 5.45 27.17 -9.64
C PHE A 549 5.93 28.32 -8.73
N LYS A 550 6.42 29.40 -9.34
CA LYS A 550 7.30 30.41 -8.68
C LYS A 550 6.58 31.63 -8.10
N THR A 551 5.25 31.71 -8.18
CA THR A 551 4.49 32.86 -7.69
C THR A 551 4.09 32.69 -6.22
N HIS A 552 3.76 33.81 -5.54
CA HIS A 552 3.53 33.94 -4.10
C HIS A 552 2.38 33.11 -3.51
N TYR A 553 1.77 32.26 -4.33
CA TYR A 553 0.87 31.20 -3.95
C TYR A 553 1.39 29.96 -4.68
N SER A 554 1.57 28.86 -3.96
CA SER A 554 1.99 27.55 -4.48
C SER A 554 0.90 26.93 -5.38
N LEU A 555 0.40 27.66 -6.39
CA LEU A 555 -0.94 27.57 -6.99
C LEU A 555 -1.28 26.25 -7.70
N LEU A 556 -0.37 25.28 -7.73
CA LEU A 556 -0.55 24.04 -8.46
C LEU A 556 -0.09 22.79 -7.69
N PHE A 557 0.10 22.89 -6.37
CA PHE A 557 0.51 21.76 -5.54
C PHE A 557 -0.62 21.08 -4.76
N PHE A 558 -1.87 21.19 -5.20
CA PHE A 558 -3.01 20.97 -4.31
C PHE A 558 -3.95 19.85 -4.69
N PHE A 559 -3.44 18.65 -4.91
CA PHE A 559 -4.32 17.50 -5.15
C PHE A 559 -3.83 16.23 -4.45
N PHE A 560 -3.94 16.24 -3.12
CA PHE A 560 -3.45 15.16 -2.26
C PHE A 560 -4.58 14.47 -1.48
N ILE A 561 -4.81 13.22 -1.91
CA ILE A 561 -5.15 12.01 -1.14
C ILE A 561 -6.54 11.91 -0.52
N LEU A 562 -7.26 10.89 -0.96
CA LEU A 562 -8.38 10.28 -0.28
C LEU A 562 -7.89 9.20 0.68
N HIS A 563 -7.56 9.57 1.92
CA HIS A 563 -7.37 8.55 2.94
C HIS A 563 -8.68 8.11 3.60
N LYS A 564 -9.00 6.82 3.45
CA LYS A 564 -9.82 6.07 4.41
C LYS A 564 -9.01 4.89 4.96
N THR A 565 -7.96 5.17 5.75
CA THR A 565 -7.58 4.19 6.75
C THR A 565 -8.75 4.02 7.70
N SER A 566 -9.41 2.89 7.55
CA SER A 566 -10.10 2.19 8.62
C SER A 566 -9.41 2.49 9.96
N ILE A 567 -10.07 3.32 10.78
CA ILE A 567 -9.70 3.62 12.17
C ILE A 567 -9.64 2.34 13.04
N ASN A 568 -10.00 1.18 12.49
CA ASN A 568 -9.89 -0.10 13.19
C ASN A 568 -8.46 -0.65 13.35
N SER A 569 -7.42 -0.06 12.76
CA SER A 569 -6.03 -0.51 12.97
C SER A 569 -5.20 0.34 13.92
N LEU A 570 -5.73 1.46 14.44
CA LEU A 570 -5.09 2.27 15.49
C LEU A 570 -5.74 2.10 16.88
N PHE A 571 -6.82 1.31 16.99
CA PHE A 571 -7.47 0.95 18.26
C PHE A 571 -7.33 -0.53 18.63
N TYR A 572 -6.25 -1.19 18.22
CA TYR A 572 -5.81 -2.47 18.81
C TYR A 572 -4.74 -2.30 19.90
N ILE A 573 -4.58 -1.09 20.43
CA ILE A 573 -3.88 -0.83 21.69
C ILE A 573 -4.82 -0.01 22.56
N MET A 574 -5.78 -0.70 23.18
CA MET A 574 -6.21 -0.53 24.58
C MET A 574 -7.07 -1.75 24.96
#